data_AF-A0A399ZI90-F1
#
_entry.id   AF-A0A399ZI90-F1
#
_cell.length_a   1.000
_cell.length_b   1.000
_cell.length_c   1.000
_cell.angle_alpha   90.00
_cell.angle_beta   90.00
_cell.angle_gamma   90.00
#
_symmetry.space_group_name_H-M   'P 1'
#
loop_
_entity.id
_entity.type
_entity.pdbx_description
1 polymer ?
#
loop_
_entity_poly.entity_id
_entity_poly.type
_entity_poly.pdbx_seq_one_letter_code
_entity_poly.pdbx_strand_id
1 'polypeptide(L)'
;MCSHNQPFAKQNLFNCVHPCPCGWYLDSQKACTCAPAVVTKYQKRISGPMLDRIDIHIEVPRVDYEKLSGDRLGETSETIRKRVQAARNIQLARFAKLGSSNIVANADMRVGEIRQFCKLQDEGQSLMRAAMSQMNLSARAYHRLAEALQYRPKLMMR
;
A
#
# COMPACT_ATOMS: atom_id res chain seq x y z
N MET A 1 26.03 2.89 -31.90
CA MET A 1 25.67 3.92 -30.91
C MET A 1 24.27 4.45 -31.22
N CYS A 2 23.25 4.05 -30.46
CA CYS A 2 22.14 4.89 -30.00
C CYS A 2 21.03 4.04 -29.36
N SER A 3 21.05 4.04 -28.02
CA SER A 3 19.90 4.27 -27.14
C SER A 3 18.64 3.41 -27.36
N HIS A 4 18.69 2.16 -26.89
CA HIS A 4 17.48 1.49 -26.39
C HIS A 4 17.19 2.01 -24.98
N ASN A 5 16.66 3.22 -24.87
CA ASN A 5 16.12 3.74 -23.62
C ASN A 5 14.62 3.44 -23.60
N GLN A 6 14.26 2.16 -23.47
CA GLN A 6 12.88 1.78 -23.15
C GLN A 6 12.60 2.22 -21.70
N PRO A 7 11.53 2.99 -21.44
CA PRO A 7 11.19 3.35 -20.07
C PRO A 7 10.88 2.08 -19.29
N PHE A 8 11.56 1.87 -18.16
CA PHE A 8 11.27 0.77 -17.24
C PHE A 8 9.78 0.76 -16.91
N ALA A 9 9.05 -0.27 -17.35
CA ALA A 9 7.65 -0.44 -17.02
C ALA A 9 7.50 -0.59 -15.50
N LYS A 10 6.66 0.23 -14.88
CA LYS A 10 6.32 0.10 -13.47
C LYS A 10 5.52 -1.19 -13.27
N GLN A 11 6.13 -2.19 -12.66
CA GLN A 11 5.49 -3.46 -12.35
C GLN A 11 5.01 -3.47 -10.90
N ASN A 12 3.72 -3.72 -10.69
CA ASN A 12 3.17 -4.02 -9.36
C ASN A 12 3.15 -5.54 -9.19
N LEU A 13 3.67 -6.01 -8.05
CA LEU A 13 3.69 -7.42 -7.70
C LEU A 13 2.56 -7.72 -6.73
N PHE A 14 1.81 -8.78 -7.01
CA PHE A 14 0.81 -9.34 -6.11
C PHE A 14 1.29 -10.72 -5.68
N ASN A 15 1.23 -11.00 -4.38
CA ASN A 15 1.61 -12.29 -3.82
C ASN A 15 0.53 -12.76 -2.84
N CYS A 16 0.17 -14.03 -2.94
CA CYS A 16 -0.73 -14.71 -2.01
C CYS A 16 0.05 -15.81 -1.30
N VAL A 17 0.05 -15.78 0.03
CA VAL A 17 0.80 -16.72 0.86
C VAL A 17 -0.09 -17.25 1.97
N HIS A 18 0.02 -18.55 2.25
CA HIS A 18 -0.65 -19.16 3.39
C HIS A 18 0.09 -18.83 4.70
N PRO A 19 -0.61 -18.76 5.84
CA PRO A 19 0.03 -18.44 7.13
C PRO A 19 0.79 -19.63 7.76
N CYS A 20 0.47 -20.86 7.37
CA CYS A 20 1.19 -22.11 7.71
C CYS A 20 1.26 -23.03 6.46
N PRO A 21 2.13 -24.06 6.45
CA PRO A 21 2.08 -25.12 5.43
C PRO A 21 0.71 -25.79 5.32
N CYS A 22 -0.03 -25.85 6.43
CA CYS A 22 -1.33 -26.48 6.54
C CYS A 22 -2.51 -25.65 5.99
N GLY A 23 -2.36 -24.34 5.81
CA GLY A 23 -3.43 -23.40 5.48
C GLY A 23 -4.44 -23.05 6.59
N TRP A 24 -4.40 -23.66 7.78
CA TRP A 24 -5.43 -23.52 8.84
C TRP A 24 -5.00 -22.70 10.06
N TYR A 25 -3.88 -21.97 9.98
CA TYR A 25 -3.43 -21.13 11.08
C TYR A 25 -4.37 -19.93 11.24
N LEU A 26 -4.88 -19.71 12.46
CA LEU A 26 -5.89 -18.68 12.81
C LEU A 26 -7.29 -18.89 12.19
N ASP A 27 -7.57 -20.07 11.63
CA ASP A 27 -8.88 -20.39 11.08
C ASP A 27 -9.91 -20.65 12.20
N SER A 28 -11.12 -20.10 12.05
CA SER A 28 -12.20 -20.18 13.04
C SER A 28 -12.96 -21.51 13.00
N GLN A 29 -12.90 -22.26 11.90
CA GLN A 29 -13.65 -23.50 11.70
C GLN A 29 -12.77 -24.74 11.86
N LYS A 30 -11.48 -24.67 11.53
CA LYS A 30 -10.57 -25.81 11.60
C LYS A 30 -9.26 -25.47 12.30
N ALA A 31 -8.94 -26.25 13.33
CA ALA A 31 -7.71 -26.10 14.08
C ALA A 31 -6.46 -26.42 13.22
N CYS A 32 -5.43 -25.61 13.41
CA CYS A 32 -4.11 -25.81 12.85
C CYS A 32 -3.44 -27.07 13.45
N THR A 33 -2.85 -27.92 12.61
CA THR A 33 -2.09 -29.11 13.04
C THR A 33 -0.58 -28.89 13.09
N CYS A 34 -0.09 -27.72 12.65
CA CYS A 34 1.34 -27.43 12.63
C CYS A 34 1.85 -27.09 14.04
N ALA A 35 3.02 -27.62 14.40
CA ALA A 35 3.71 -27.19 15.62
C ALA A 35 4.07 -25.69 15.54
N PRO A 36 4.01 -24.92 16.66
CA PRO A 36 4.27 -23.49 16.66
C PRO A 36 5.61 -23.10 16.02
N ALA A 37 6.67 -23.87 16.27
CA ALA A 37 7.99 -23.64 15.69
C ALA A 37 7.99 -23.74 14.14
N VAL A 38 7.19 -24.64 13.57
CA VAL A 38 7.04 -24.81 12.12
C VAL A 38 6.31 -23.60 11.52
N VAL A 39 5.28 -23.11 12.20
CA VAL A 39 4.53 -21.92 11.77
C VAL A 39 5.44 -20.69 11.77
N THR A 40 6.15 -20.43 12.87
CA THR A 40 7.08 -19.30 12.96
C THR A 40 8.18 -19.39 11.90
N LYS A 41 8.73 -20.59 11.66
CA LYS A 41 9.74 -20.79 10.60
C LYS A 41 9.17 -20.52 9.21
N TYR A 42 7.92 -20.92 8.95
CA TYR A 42 7.27 -20.71 7.66
C TYR A 42 6.99 -19.24 7.39
N GLN A 43 6.48 -18.50 8.37
CA GLN A 43 6.21 -17.07 8.27
C GLN A 43 7.49 -16.25 8.06
N LYS A 44 8.61 -16.68 8.64
CA LYS A 44 9.93 -16.06 8.47
C LYS A 44 10.60 -16.33 7.12
N ARG A 45 9.96 -17.09 6.20
CA ARG A 45 10.53 -17.33 4.86
C ARG A 45 10.63 -16.07 4.01
N ILE A 46 9.81 -15.06 4.29
CA ILE A 46 9.90 -13.76 3.62
C ILE A 46 10.83 -12.87 4.44
N SER A 47 11.87 -12.35 3.81
CA SER A 47 12.84 -11.51 4.50
C SER A 47 12.23 -10.15 4.88
N GLY A 48 12.65 -9.60 6.03
CA GLY A 48 12.22 -8.27 6.48
C GLY A 48 12.42 -7.17 5.41
N PRO A 49 13.58 -7.09 4.72
CA PRO A 49 13.78 -6.13 3.64
C PRO A 49 12.85 -6.32 2.44
N MET A 50 12.31 -7.53 2.21
CA MET A 50 11.29 -7.75 1.18
C MET A 50 9.91 -7.30 1.67
N LEU A 51 9.56 -7.57 2.93
CA LEU A 51 8.31 -7.11 3.53
C LEU A 51 8.20 -5.58 3.55
N ASP A 52 9.30 -4.85 3.78
CA ASP A 52 9.35 -3.38 3.71
C ASP A 52 9.06 -2.81 2.29
N ARG A 53 8.99 -3.67 1.27
CA ARG A 53 8.61 -3.31 -0.10
C ARG A 53 7.17 -3.63 -0.45
N ILE A 54 6.43 -4.28 0.43
CA ILE A 54 5.01 -4.60 0.24
C ILE A 54 4.19 -3.57 1.01
N ASP A 55 3.62 -2.62 0.29
CA ASP A 55 2.93 -1.47 0.91
C ASP A 55 1.59 -1.87 1.55
N ILE A 56 0.94 -2.94 1.07
CA ILE A 56 -0.37 -3.40 1.53
C ILE A 56 -0.30 -4.87 1.93
N HIS A 57 -0.49 -5.13 3.23
CA HIS A 57 -0.73 -6.46 3.77
C HIS A 57 -2.18 -6.56 4.21
N ILE A 58 -2.93 -7.47 3.58
CA ILE A 58 -4.33 -7.75 3.95
C ILE A 58 -4.41 -9.23 4.28
N GLU A 59 -4.84 -9.52 5.49
CA GLU A 59 -5.28 -10.86 5.87
C GLU A 59 -6.71 -11.05 5.37
N VAL A 60 -6.94 -12.07 4.56
CA VAL A 60 -8.26 -12.39 4.01
C VAL A 60 -8.80 -13.60 4.78
N PRO A 61 -9.71 -13.40 5.75
CA PRO A 61 -10.32 -14.51 6.45
C PRO A 61 -11.25 -15.29 5.52
N ARG A 62 -11.61 -16.52 5.92
CA ARG A 62 -12.69 -17.24 5.24
C ARG A 62 -13.98 -16.45 5.30
N VAL A 63 -14.68 -16.43 4.18
CA VAL A 63 -15.99 -15.81 4.07
C VAL A 63 -17.06 -16.89 4.24
N ASP A 64 -18.02 -16.66 5.14
CA ASP A 64 -19.16 -17.55 5.35
C ASP A 64 -20.00 -17.66 4.07
N TYR A 65 -20.58 -18.84 3.82
CA TYR A 65 -21.41 -19.06 2.63
C TYR A 65 -22.54 -18.03 2.51
N GLU A 66 -23.22 -17.69 3.61
CA GLU A 66 -24.31 -16.70 3.61
C GLU A 66 -23.87 -15.29 3.19
N LYS A 67 -22.61 -14.92 3.45
CA LYS A 67 -22.05 -13.64 2.98
C LYS A 67 -21.69 -13.69 1.49
N LEU A 68 -21.41 -14.87 0.95
CA LEU A 68 -21.16 -15.08 -0.48
C LEU A 68 -22.47 -15.21 -1.28
N SER A 69 -23.52 -15.77 -0.68
CA SER A 69 -24.83 -15.96 -1.32
C SER A 69 -25.80 -14.79 -1.13
N GLY A 70 -25.44 -13.80 -0.31
CA GLY A 70 -26.26 -12.59 -0.15
C GLY A 70 -26.13 -11.63 -1.33
N ASP A 71 -27.23 -11.01 -1.74
CA ASP A 71 -27.31 -10.00 -2.81
C ASP A 71 -26.68 -8.63 -2.45
N ARG A 72 -25.74 -8.61 -1.49
CA ARG A 72 -25.15 -7.37 -1.01
C ARG A 72 -24.13 -6.86 -2.03
N LEU A 73 -24.61 -6.11 -3.00
CA LEU A 73 -23.79 -5.45 -4.01
C LEU A 73 -22.91 -4.40 -3.34
N GLY A 74 -21.58 -4.56 -3.46
CA GLY A 74 -20.61 -3.54 -3.07
C GLY A 74 -20.71 -2.30 -3.96
N GLU A 75 -19.85 -1.31 -3.71
CA GLU A 75 -19.74 -0.14 -4.59
C GLU A 75 -19.47 -0.59 -6.03
N THR A 76 -20.16 0.02 -6.99
CA THR A 76 -19.94 -0.28 -8.40
C THR A 76 -18.55 0.18 -8.84
N SER A 77 -17.96 -0.56 -9.79
CA SER A 77 -16.69 -0.17 -10.42
C SER A 77 -16.74 1.25 -11.02
N GLU A 78 -17.91 1.71 -11.46
CA GLU A 78 -18.11 3.07 -11.95
C GLU A 78 -17.92 4.12 -10.84
N THR A 79 -18.50 3.88 -9.66
CA THR A 79 -18.38 4.77 -8.50
C THR A 79 -16.92 4.87 -8.04
N ILE A 80 -16.24 3.73 -7.94
CA ILE A 80 -14.82 3.67 -7.59
C ILE A 80 -13.98 4.40 -8.64
N ARG A 81 -14.26 4.19 -9.93
CA ARG A 81 -13.56 4.88 -11.04
C ARG A 81 -13.69 6.40 -10.93
N LYS A 82 -14.88 6.94 -10.62
CA LYS A 82 -15.08 8.39 -10.45
C LYS A 82 -14.18 8.95 -9.35
N ARG A 83 -14.08 8.27 -8.21
CA ARG A 83 -13.21 8.66 -7.08
C ARG A 83 -11.73 8.62 -7.46
N VAL A 84 -11.29 7.53 -8.10
CA VAL A 84 -9.91 7.37 -8.57
C VAL A 84 -9.54 8.45 -9.60
N GLN A 85 -10.43 8.75 -10.54
CA GLN A 85 -10.19 9.76 -11.56
C GLN A 85 -10.12 11.17 -10.98
N ALA A 86 -10.98 11.50 -10.00
CA ALA A 86 -10.91 12.77 -9.30
C ALA A 86 -9.55 12.96 -8.61
N ALA A 87 -9.06 11.92 -7.92
CA ALA A 87 -7.74 11.94 -7.30
C ALA A 87 -6.62 12.09 -8.34
N ARG A 88 -6.70 11.42 -9.49
CA ARG A 88 -5.71 11.55 -10.57
C ARG A 88 -5.69 12.95 -11.18
N ASN A 89 -6.86 13.57 -11.39
CA ASN A 89 -6.94 14.91 -11.97
C ASN A 89 -6.24 15.95 -11.07
N ILE A 90 -6.38 15.82 -9.74
CA ILE A 90 -5.67 16.68 -8.77
C ILE A 90 -4.14 16.51 -8.93
N GLN A 91 -3.65 15.27 -9.07
CA GLN A 91 -2.23 15.00 -9.24
C GLN A 91 -1.69 15.60 -10.54
N LEU A 92 -2.41 15.38 -11.65
CA LEU A 92 -2.04 15.94 -12.95
C LEU A 92 -1.98 17.47 -12.91
N ALA A 93 -2.99 18.12 -12.35
CA ALA A 93 -3.01 19.58 -12.22
C ALA A 93 -1.86 20.11 -11.35
N ARG A 94 -1.48 19.38 -10.29
CA ARG A 94 -0.34 19.74 -9.43
C ARG A 94 0.99 19.60 -10.16
N PHE A 95 1.20 18.50 -10.88
CA PHE A 95 2.48 18.21 -11.53
C PHE A 95 2.66 18.94 -12.86
N ALA A 96 1.58 19.35 -13.54
CA ALA A 96 1.66 20.21 -14.72
C ALA A 96 2.45 21.51 -14.46
N LYS A 97 2.46 22.00 -13.22
CA LYS A 97 3.18 23.22 -12.81
C LYS A 97 4.70 23.06 -12.67
N LEU A 98 5.21 21.83 -12.64
CA LEU A 98 6.65 21.55 -12.44
C LEU A 98 7.46 21.57 -13.75
N GLY A 99 6.80 21.60 -14.91
CA GLY A 99 7.47 21.51 -16.22
C GLY A 99 8.20 20.18 -16.49
N SER A 100 8.14 19.23 -15.55
CA SER A 100 8.80 17.92 -15.66
C SER A 100 7.84 16.91 -16.28
N SER A 101 8.15 16.46 -17.50
CA SER A 101 7.32 15.52 -18.28
C SER A 101 7.20 14.11 -17.67
N ASN A 102 7.99 13.80 -16.64
CA ASN A 102 8.17 12.44 -16.14
C ASN A 102 7.37 12.14 -14.86
N ILE A 103 6.64 13.11 -14.30
CA ILE A 103 5.88 12.95 -13.05
C ILE A 103 4.40 13.09 -13.34
N VAL A 104 3.67 11.97 -13.33
CA VAL A 104 2.23 11.94 -13.62
C VAL A 104 1.40 11.52 -12.40
N ALA A 105 1.99 10.82 -11.43
CA ALA A 105 1.35 10.40 -10.20
C ALA A 105 2.26 10.57 -8.97
N ASN A 106 1.69 10.48 -7.76
CA ASN A 106 2.46 10.52 -6.51
C ASN A 106 3.59 9.47 -6.49
N ALA A 107 3.35 8.31 -7.10
CA ALA A 107 4.33 7.23 -7.20
C ALA A 107 5.53 7.55 -8.13
N ASP A 108 5.51 8.68 -8.85
CA ASP A 108 6.63 9.20 -9.64
C ASP A 108 7.47 10.24 -8.87
N MET A 109 7.01 10.71 -7.71
CA MET A 109 7.72 11.71 -6.94
C MET A 109 9.07 11.18 -6.46
N ARG A 110 10.11 12.01 -6.53
CA ARG A 110 11.40 11.75 -5.89
C ARG A 110 11.46 12.53 -4.58
N VAL A 111 12.55 12.36 -3.84
CA VAL A 111 12.72 12.96 -2.51
C VAL A 111 12.56 14.48 -2.52
N GLY A 112 12.98 15.16 -3.59
CA GLY A 112 12.82 16.60 -3.76
C GLY A 112 11.35 17.03 -3.83
N GLU A 113 10.56 16.35 -4.65
CA GLU A 113 9.14 16.62 -4.84
C GLU A 113 8.34 16.24 -3.58
N ILE A 114 8.69 15.15 -2.90
CA ILE A 114 8.07 14.80 -1.60
C ILE A 114 8.27 15.94 -0.60
N ARG A 115 9.48 16.51 -0.48
CA ARG A 115 9.72 17.65 0.42
C ARG A 115 8.96 18.91 0.02
N GLN A 116 8.73 19.09 -1.27
CA GLN A 116 7.99 20.24 -1.79
C GLN A 116 6.48 20.12 -1.55
N PHE A 117 5.89 18.95 -1.81
CA PHE A 117 4.44 18.76 -1.82
C PHE A 117 3.89 18.09 -0.57
N CYS A 118 4.66 17.26 0.14
CA CYS A 118 4.25 16.53 1.34
C CYS A 118 4.74 17.23 2.63
N LYS A 119 4.53 18.54 2.76
CA LYS A 119 4.86 19.26 3.99
C LYS A 119 3.82 18.93 5.08
N LEU A 120 4.28 18.30 6.15
CA LEU A 120 3.47 18.01 7.32
C LEU A 120 3.46 19.24 8.25
N GLN A 121 2.27 19.54 8.80
CA GLN A 121 2.12 20.46 9.94
C GLN A 121 2.78 19.86 11.19
N ASP A 122 2.98 20.67 12.22
CA ASP A 122 3.75 20.31 13.42
C ASP A 122 3.16 19.08 14.14
N GLU A 123 1.83 18.94 14.14
CA GLU A 123 1.13 17.77 14.68
C GLU A 123 1.45 16.50 13.86
N GLY A 124 1.47 16.63 12.53
CA GLY A 124 1.81 15.55 11.61
C GLY A 124 3.28 15.12 11.72
N GLN A 125 4.19 16.08 11.94
CA GLN A 125 5.60 15.79 12.18
C GLN A 125 5.82 15.08 13.51
N SER A 126 5.13 15.52 14.56
CA SER A 126 5.14 14.91 15.89
C SER A 126 4.65 13.46 15.84
N LEU A 127 3.53 13.22 15.15
CA LEU A 127 2.98 11.87 14.95
C LEU A 127 3.94 10.98 14.16
N MET A 128 4.51 11.49 13.07
CA MET A 128 5.47 10.74 12.25
C MET A 128 6.72 10.37 13.05
N ARG A 129 7.22 11.29 13.89
CA ARG A 129 8.37 11.03 14.77
C ARG A 129 8.05 9.93 15.80
N ALA A 130 6.87 9.99 16.41
CA ALA A 130 6.42 8.95 17.34
C ALA A 130 6.35 7.58 16.65
N ALA A 131 5.71 7.50 15.48
CA ALA A 131 5.60 6.27 14.69
C ALA A 131 6.96 5.70 14.29
N MET A 132 7.88 6.55 13.81
CA MET A 132 9.26 6.15 13.48
C MET A 132 9.98 5.51 14.66
N SER A 133 9.85 6.11 15.85
CA SER A 133 10.54 5.66 17.06
C SER A 133 9.94 4.37 17.65
N GLN A 134 8.61 4.23 17.63
CA GLN A 134 7.92 3.08 18.22
C GLN A 134 7.94 1.84 17.31
N MET A 135 7.89 2.06 16.00
CA MET A 135 7.75 0.97 15.01
C MET A 135 9.07 0.65 14.29
N ASN A 136 10.19 1.30 14.66
CA ASN A 136 11.52 1.14 14.03
C ASN A 136 11.46 1.20 12.49
N LEU A 137 10.67 2.14 11.97
CA LEU A 137 10.42 2.26 10.54
C LEU A 137 11.65 2.76 9.80
N SER A 138 11.84 2.28 8.57
CA SER A 138 12.94 2.71 7.71
C SER A 138 12.69 4.13 7.16
N ALA A 139 13.76 4.80 6.71
CA ALA A 139 13.64 6.07 5.99
C ALA A 139 12.78 5.94 4.72
N ARG A 140 12.74 4.74 4.12
CA ARG A 140 11.85 4.44 2.99
C ARG A 140 10.37 4.47 3.44
N ALA A 141 10.05 3.82 4.55
CA ALA A 141 8.71 3.84 5.11
C ALA A 141 8.25 5.28 5.45
N TYR A 142 9.14 6.14 5.95
CA TYR A 142 8.86 7.56 6.15
C TYR A 142 8.39 8.25 4.85
N HIS A 143 9.17 8.10 3.76
CA HIS A 143 8.83 8.73 2.49
C HIS A 143 7.52 8.20 1.91
N ARG A 144 7.26 6.90 2.03
CA ARG A 144 5.99 6.30 1.59
C ARG A 144 4.80 6.80 2.38
N LEU A 145 4.92 6.92 3.70
CA LEU A 145 3.85 7.47 4.53
C LEU A 145 3.58 8.95 4.18
N ALA A 146 4.64 9.74 3.94
CA ALA A 146 4.48 11.13 3.50
C ALA A 146 3.75 11.24 2.15
N GLU A 147 4.11 10.41 1.16
CA GLU A 147 3.42 10.32 -0.13
C GLU A 147 1.93 9.92 0.01
N ALA A 148 1.63 8.98 0.90
CA ALA A 148 0.28 8.49 1.16
C ALA A 148 -0.60 9.52 1.89
N LEU A 149 -0.03 10.27 2.83
CA LEU A 149 -0.75 11.32 3.57
C LEU A 149 -1.22 12.47 2.67
N GLN A 150 -0.59 12.64 1.51
CA GLN A 150 -1.04 13.61 0.53
C GLN A 150 -2.44 13.31 -0.07
N TYR A 151 -3.03 12.15 0.23
CA TYR A 151 -4.37 11.76 -0.24
C TYR A 151 -5.55 12.21 0.65
N ARG A 152 -5.36 12.93 1.76
CA ARG A 152 -6.46 13.40 2.63
C ARG A 152 -6.55 14.93 2.71
N PRO A 153 -7.78 15.53 2.68
CA PRO A 153 -8.90 15.11 3.52
C PRO A 153 -10.31 14.92 2.89
N LYS A 154 -10.60 15.23 1.62
CA LYS A 154 -12.01 15.24 1.12
C LYS A 154 -12.49 14.03 0.30
N LEU A 155 -11.62 13.14 -0.17
CA LEU A 155 -11.99 12.09 -1.14
C LEU A 155 -12.15 10.68 -0.56
N MET A 156 -11.66 10.42 0.66
CA MET A 156 -11.61 9.07 1.27
C MET A 156 -12.56 8.87 2.46
N MET A 157 -13.43 9.84 2.78
CA MET A 157 -14.41 9.74 3.88
C MET A 157 -15.86 9.57 3.40
N ARG A 158 -16.06 9.01 2.22
CA ARG A 158 -17.29 8.32 1.81
C ARG A 158 -16.91 7.09 1.01
#